data_AF-A0A061AHG1-F1
#
_entry.id   AF-A0A061AHG1-F1
#
_cell.length_a   1.000
_cell.length_b   1.000
_cell.length_c   1.000
_cell.angle_alpha   90.00
_cell.angle_beta   90.00
_cell.angle_gamma   90.00
#
_symmetry.space_group_name_H-M   'P 1'
#
loop_
_entity.id
_entity.type
_entity.pdbx_description
1 polymer ?
#
loop_
_entity_poly.entity_id
_entity_poly.type
_entity_poly.pdbx_seq_one_letter_code
_entity_poly.pdbx_strand_id
1 'polypeptide(L)'
;MSHAHDDPLKAPVMHMDHPNGSPTLGDHPTRQTTRDAPGLVQVQPLRKADMQQSYAQTLPVSDIEHGCYGSMINCLGGFAGTLGSIPCCILCPNPYKTVRQGHVGLVTRFGQFYRAVDPGLVKINPFSERMNTVNVQIQVVELPNQSVLTKDNLTVQVEAVIIYHIINPYKAAFGVADVRKALVERAQTTLRDVIGGRNLQSLLTEREAVASEIEELVEAITERWGVKVENILLKDVLIPPELQASLSSAAQQRRLGEAKVIAAQAEVDSARLMREAADILSSSAAIQIRQLEALQSMAKTAGSKVIFVPMNLFGGGQGGAGDNGLINNTAMMSALAGPSREI
;
A
#
# COMPACT_ATOMS: atom_id res chain seq x y z
N MET A 1 -55.22 12.92 -37.84
CA MET A 1 -55.12 12.13 -39.09
C MET A 1 -53.63 11.89 -39.29
N SER A 2 -53.09 10.69 -39.41
CA SER A 2 -53.63 9.34 -39.59
C SER A 2 -52.39 8.46 -39.73
N HIS A 3 -52.31 7.35 -38.98
CA HIS A 3 -51.77 6.01 -39.35
C HIS A 3 -50.43 5.87 -40.12
N ALA A 4 -49.65 4.80 -40.09
CA ALA A 4 -49.65 3.46 -39.50
C ALA A 4 -48.26 2.88 -39.92
N HIS A 5 -47.54 2.14 -39.08
CA HIS A 5 -47.52 0.67 -39.06
C HIS A 5 -46.79 0.05 -40.26
N ASP A 6 -45.69 -0.66 -39.98
CA ASP A 6 -45.31 -1.86 -40.73
C ASP A 6 -44.45 -2.77 -39.86
N ASP A 7 -45.06 -3.90 -39.48
CA ASP A 7 -44.41 -5.15 -39.08
C ASP A 7 -43.73 -5.80 -40.31
N PRO A 8 -42.97 -6.91 -40.12
CA PRO A 8 -43.62 -8.17 -40.47
C PRO A 8 -43.33 -9.35 -39.54
N LEU A 9 -44.39 -10.12 -39.32
CA LEU A 9 -44.45 -11.51 -38.86
C LEU A 9 -43.50 -12.46 -39.62
N LYS A 10 -42.89 -13.43 -38.90
CA LYS A 10 -43.22 -14.86 -39.07
C LYS A 10 -42.63 -15.77 -37.96
N ALA A 11 -43.50 -16.52 -37.29
CA ALA A 11 -43.19 -17.71 -36.49
C ALA A 11 -43.17 -18.98 -37.40
N PRO A 12 -42.78 -20.18 -36.90
CA PRO A 12 -43.72 -20.96 -36.09
C PRO A 12 -43.12 -21.74 -34.89
N VAL A 13 -44.05 -22.21 -34.07
CA VAL A 13 -44.03 -22.87 -32.76
C VAL A 13 -43.91 -24.40 -32.89
N MET A 14 -43.37 -25.09 -31.87
CA MET A 14 -43.81 -26.38 -31.26
C MET A 14 -42.84 -26.69 -30.10
N HIS A 15 -43.16 -27.16 -28.90
CA HIS A 15 -44.38 -27.36 -28.13
C HIS A 15 -43.97 -27.49 -26.64
N MET A 16 -44.88 -27.13 -25.72
CA MET A 16 -44.74 -27.24 -24.26
C MET A 16 -44.54 -28.68 -23.76
N ASP A 17 -43.91 -28.82 -22.58
CA ASP A 17 -44.59 -29.39 -21.40
C ASP A 17 -43.96 -28.88 -20.07
N HIS A 18 -44.79 -28.18 -19.29
CA HIS A 18 -44.73 -27.99 -17.83
C HIS A 18 -45.81 -28.93 -17.22
N PRO A 19 -45.90 -29.24 -15.92
CA PRO A 19 -45.60 -28.40 -14.74
C PRO A 19 -44.85 -29.19 -13.63
N ASN A 20 -44.52 -28.74 -12.42
CA ASN A 20 -45.16 -27.92 -11.40
C ASN A 20 -44.06 -27.71 -10.32
N GLY A 21 -43.94 -26.66 -9.51
CA GLY A 21 -44.82 -25.58 -9.14
C GLY A 21 -44.00 -24.55 -8.34
N SER A 22 -44.52 -23.34 -8.26
CA SER A 22 -43.92 -22.19 -7.59
C SER A 22 -44.62 -21.92 -6.24
N PRO A 23 -44.40 -20.80 -5.53
CA PRO A 23 -43.76 -20.76 -4.22
C PRO A 23 -44.70 -20.28 -3.09
N THR A 24 -44.39 -20.53 -1.81
CA THR A 24 -44.84 -19.65 -0.73
C THR A 24 -43.90 -19.57 0.46
N LEU A 25 -43.93 -18.36 1.00
CA LEU A 25 -43.23 -17.70 2.09
C LEU A 25 -43.87 -18.02 3.46
N GLY A 26 -43.08 -18.07 4.54
CA GLY A 26 -43.52 -17.60 5.87
C GLY A 26 -43.56 -18.60 7.04
N ASP A 27 -42.60 -18.42 7.94
CA ASP A 27 -42.60 -18.57 9.42
C ASP A 27 -42.90 -19.90 10.14
N HIS A 28 -41.88 -20.39 10.86
CA HIS A 28 -41.96 -20.53 12.33
C HIS A 28 -40.58 -20.30 13.00
N PRO A 29 -40.50 -19.49 14.07
CA PRO A 29 -39.27 -19.23 14.81
C PRO A 29 -39.07 -20.32 15.86
N THR A 30 -38.01 -21.12 15.76
CA THR A 30 -37.64 -22.03 16.86
C THR A 30 -36.34 -21.57 17.49
N ARG A 31 -36.53 -20.66 18.46
CA ARG A 31 -35.89 -20.61 19.78
C ARG A 31 -34.38 -20.90 19.82
N GLN A 32 -33.62 -19.82 19.97
CA GLN A 32 -32.28 -19.84 20.55
C GLN A 32 -32.28 -20.55 21.91
N THR A 33 -31.42 -21.57 22.07
CA THR A 33 -30.86 -22.00 23.35
C THR A 33 -29.41 -22.43 23.16
N THR A 34 -28.52 -21.46 23.40
CA THR A 34 -27.23 -21.56 24.11
C THR A 34 -26.44 -22.87 24.07
N ARG A 35 -25.20 -22.78 23.55
CA ARG A 35 -23.98 -23.07 24.32
C ARG A 35 -22.76 -22.60 23.54
N ASP A 36 -22.05 -21.64 24.11
CA ASP A 36 -20.71 -21.23 23.71
C ASP A 36 -19.79 -22.45 23.62
N ALA A 37 -19.35 -22.79 22.41
CA ALA A 37 -18.26 -23.71 22.15
C ALA A 37 -17.15 -22.93 21.41
N PRO A 38 -15.88 -23.02 21.83
CA PRO A 38 -14.83 -22.20 21.26
C PRO A 38 -14.55 -22.61 19.80
N GLY A 39 -14.76 -21.66 18.88
CA GLY A 39 -14.01 -21.56 17.64
C GLY A 39 -14.00 -22.78 16.71
N LEU A 40 -15.16 -23.27 16.29
CA LEU A 40 -15.24 -24.12 15.09
C LEU A 40 -14.98 -23.22 13.86
N VAL A 41 -13.73 -23.17 13.41
CA VAL A 41 -13.36 -22.58 12.12
C VAL A 41 -14.10 -23.39 11.05
N GLN A 42 -15.25 -22.90 10.60
CA GLN A 42 -15.95 -23.43 9.45
C GLN A 42 -15.07 -23.15 8.22
N VAL A 43 -14.23 -24.12 7.86
CA VAL A 43 -13.41 -24.07 6.65
C VAL A 43 -14.37 -24.01 5.47
N GLN A 44 -14.46 -22.84 4.83
CA GLN A 44 -15.27 -22.64 3.64
C GLN A 44 -14.86 -23.69 2.59
N PRO A 45 -15.80 -24.45 2.02
CA PRO A 45 -15.47 -25.43 0.98
C PRO A 45 -14.86 -24.73 -0.22
N LEU A 46 -13.84 -25.38 -0.81
CA LEU A 46 -13.10 -24.90 -1.97
C LEU A 46 -14.08 -24.58 -3.12
N ARG A 47 -14.15 -23.32 -3.56
CA ARG A 47 -15.04 -22.93 -4.67
C ARG A 47 -14.31 -23.17 -5.99
N LYS A 48 -15.07 -23.56 -7.02
CA LYS A 48 -14.50 -23.78 -8.36
C LYS A 48 -13.85 -22.53 -8.96
N ALA A 49 -14.27 -21.34 -8.53
CA ALA A 49 -13.70 -20.06 -8.97
C ALA A 49 -12.31 -19.78 -8.37
N ASP A 50 -11.97 -20.37 -7.23
CA ASP A 50 -10.67 -20.22 -6.56
C ASP A 50 -9.66 -21.27 -7.06
N MET A 51 -10.09 -22.17 -7.96
CA MET A 51 -9.23 -23.18 -8.57
C MET A 51 -8.38 -22.56 -9.69
N GLN A 52 -7.18 -23.10 -9.89
CA GLN A 52 -6.31 -22.71 -10.99
C GLN A 52 -7.07 -22.77 -12.32
N GLN A 53 -7.01 -21.68 -13.09
CA GLN A 53 -7.59 -21.64 -14.42
C GLN A 53 -6.93 -22.71 -15.30
N SER A 54 -7.75 -23.42 -16.08
CA SER A 54 -7.25 -24.43 -17.02
C SER A 54 -6.49 -23.73 -18.15
N TYR A 55 -5.24 -24.10 -18.34
CA TYR A 55 -4.38 -23.65 -19.44
C TYR A 55 -4.27 -24.73 -20.52
N ALA A 56 -5.01 -25.84 -20.39
CA ALA A 56 -5.00 -26.92 -21.34
C ALA A 56 -5.50 -26.46 -22.70
N GLN A 57 -4.57 -26.38 -23.65
CA GLN A 57 -4.86 -26.11 -25.04
C GLN A 57 -4.11 -27.15 -25.87
N THR A 58 -4.86 -27.97 -26.59
CA THR A 58 -4.35 -28.80 -27.66
C THR A 58 -4.45 -28.00 -28.94
N LEU A 59 -3.32 -27.48 -29.42
CA LEU A 59 -3.30 -26.96 -30.78
C LEU A 59 -3.48 -28.17 -31.72
N PRO A 60 -4.44 -28.15 -32.65
CA PRO A 60 -4.46 -29.12 -33.72
C PRO A 60 -3.20 -28.85 -34.51
N VAL A 61 -2.20 -29.71 -34.32
CA VAL A 61 -1.06 -29.76 -35.22
C VAL A 61 -1.62 -30.24 -36.54
N SER A 62 -2.06 -29.29 -37.38
CA SER A 62 -2.32 -29.55 -38.79
C SER A 62 -0.99 -29.98 -39.39
N ASP A 63 -0.87 -31.28 -39.60
CA ASP A 63 0.06 -31.92 -40.51
C ASP A 63 1.53 -31.48 -40.33
N ILE A 64 2.13 -31.88 -39.21
CA ILE A 64 3.56 -32.18 -39.30
C ILE A 64 3.63 -33.39 -40.23
N GLU A 65 4.01 -33.17 -41.48
CA GLU A 65 4.57 -34.23 -42.33
C GLU A 65 5.81 -34.77 -41.61
N HIS A 66 5.58 -35.70 -40.69
CA HIS A 66 6.63 -36.47 -40.10
C HIS A 66 7.28 -37.23 -41.26
N GLY A 67 8.52 -36.89 -41.62
CA GLY A 67 9.32 -37.78 -42.45
C GLY A 67 9.28 -39.20 -41.86
N CYS A 68 9.50 -40.23 -42.68
CA CYS A 68 9.37 -41.64 -42.27
C CYS A 68 9.97 -41.94 -40.88
N TYR A 69 11.11 -41.33 -40.55
CA TYR A 69 11.79 -41.41 -39.26
C TYR A 69 10.99 -40.82 -38.07
N GLY A 70 10.33 -39.67 -38.23
CA GLY A 70 9.53 -39.04 -37.17
C GLY A 70 8.30 -39.86 -36.82
N SER A 71 7.65 -40.45 -37.82
CA SER A 71 6.53 -41.38 -37.63
C SER A 71 6.99 -42.67 -36.94
N MET A 72 8.14 -43.21 -37.39
CA MET A 72 8.76 -44.38 -36.76
C MET A 72 9.08 -44.15 -35.28
N ILE A 73 9.71 -43.02 -34.91
CA ILE A 73 10.00 -42.71 -33.50
C ILE A 73 8.72 -42.52 -32.69
N ASN A 74 7.70 -41.86 -33.25
CA ASN A 74 6.43 -41.70 -32.55
C ASN A 74 5.77 -43.06 -32.28
N CYS A 75 5.76 -43.98 -33.25
CA CYS A 75 5.26 -45.34 -33.09
C CYS A 75 6.10 -46.13 -32.08
N LEU A 76 7.43 -46.09 -32.19
CA LEU A 76 8.34 -46.78 -31.27
C LEU A 76 8.15 -46.28 -29.83
N GLY A 77 8.03 -44.97 -29.66
CA GLY A 77 7.84 -44.36 -28.35
C GLY A 77 6.43 -44.54 -27.79
N GLY A 78 5.40 -44.64 -28.65
CA GLY A 78 4.06 -45.05 -28.26
C GLY A 78 4.03 -46.48 -27.74
N PHE A 79 4.67 -47.41 -28.47
CA PHE A 79 4.78 -48.82 -28.09
C PHE A 79 5.58 -49.02 -26.80
N ALA A 80 6.74 -48.38 -26.70
CA ALA A 80 7.56 -48.39 -25.49
C ALA A 80 6.84 -47.74 -24.30
N GLY A 81 6.08 -46.66 -24.53
CA GLY A 81 5.26 -46.03 -23.51
C GLY A 81 4.12 -46.93 -23.03
N THR A 82 3.44 -47.65 -23.94
CA THR A 82 2.39 -48.62 -23.53
C THR A 82 2.98 -49.79 -22.75
N LEU A 83 4.16 -50.30 -23.14
CA LEU A 83 4.85 -51.36 -22.40
C LEU A 83 5.33 -50.87 -21.02
N GLY A 84 5.88 -49.66 -20.93
CA GLY A 84 6.32 -49.05 -19.67
C GLY A 84 5.19 -48.65 -18.72
N SER A 85 3.93 -48.63 -19.18
CA SER A 85 2.78 -48.49 -18.29
C SER A 85 2.48 -49.75 -17.47
N ILE A 86 3.00 -50.90 -17.91
CA ILE A 86 2.85 -52.19 -17.24
C ILE A 86 4.02 -52.33 -16.24
N PRO A 87 3.76 -52.41 -14.92
CA PRO A 87 4.81 -52.40 -13.89
C PRO A 87 5.80 -53.58 -13.96
N CYS A 88 5.55 -54.59 -14.79
CA CYS A 88 6.41 -55.76 -14.99
C CYS A 88 7.51 -55.54 -16.07
N CYS A 89 7.42 -54.50 -16.90
CA CYS A 89 8.39 -54.23 -17.96
C CYS A 89 9.50 -53.28 -17.47
N ILE A 90 10.56 -53.83 -16.90
CA ILE A 90 11.70 -53.08 -16.33
C ILE A 90 12.50 -52.30 -17.40
N LEU A 91 12.43 -52.70 -18.68
CA LEU A 91 13.26 -52.16 -19.75
C LEU A 91 12.74 -50.82 -20.34
N CYS A 92 11.47 -50.45 -20.11
CA CYS A 92 10.85 -49.29 -20.76
C CYS A 92 10.73 -48.09 -19.81
N PRO A 93 11.05 -46.86 -20.27
CA PRO A 93 10.87 -45.66 -19.47
C PRO A 93 9.38 -45.35 -19.21
N ASN A 94 9.07 -44.91 -17.98
CA ASN A 94 7.72 -44.54 -17.58
C ASN A 94 7.22 -43.32 -18.39
N PRO A 95 6.09 -43.44 -19.14
CA PRO A 95 5.54 -42.34 -19.93
C PRO A 95 4.77 -41.32 -19.10
N TYR A 96 4.43 -41.64 -17.84
CA TYR A 96 3.65 -40.76 -17.00
C TYR A 96 4.55 -39.78 -16.26
N LYS A 97 4.33 -38.49 -16.49
CA LYS A 97 4.96 -37.41 -15.72
C LYS A 97 3.89 -36.64 -14.95
N THR A 98 4.19 -36.32 -13.71
CA THR A 98 3.30 -35.53 -12.85
C THR A 98 3.61 -34.05 -13.00
N VAL A 99 2.56 -33.24 -13.19
CA VAL A 99 2.60 -31.78 -13.10
C VAL A 99 2.00 -31.39 -11.77
N ARG A 100 2.73 -30.61 -10.97
CA ARG A 100 2.26 -30.13 -9.67
C ARG A 100 1.19 -29.06 -9.84
N GLN A 101 0.30 -28.93 -8.85
CA GLN A 101 -0.61 -27.79 -8.75
C GLN A 101 0.18 -26.48 -8.73
N GLY A 102 -0.38 -25.42 -9.32
CA GLY A 102 0.30 -24.13 -9.52
C GLY A 102 1.33 -24.13 -10.66
N HIS A 103 1.49 -25.25 -11.39
CA HIS A 103 2.37 -25.33 -12.55
C HIS A 103 1.58 -25.73 -13.80
N VAL A 104 2.08 -25.36 -14.97
CA VAL A 104 1.53 -25.76 -16.27
C VAL A 104 2.60 -26.52 -17.02
N GLY A 105 2.24 -27.69 -17.55
CA GLY A 105 3.13 -28.52 -18.37
C GLY A 105 3.05 -28.10 -19.83
N LEU A 106 4.14 -27.60 -20.40
CA LEU A 106 4.27 -27.33 -21.83
C LEU A 106 4.96 -28.51 -22.49
N VAL A 107 4.23 -29.19 -23.38
CA VAL A 107 4.74 -30.34 -24.11
C VAL A 107 5.23 -29.89 -25.47
N THR A 108 6.49 -30.19 -25.75
CA THR A 108 7.11 -30.03 -27.06
C THR A 108 7.31 -31.40 -27.69
N ARG A 109 7.10 -31.51 -29.00
CA ARG A 109 7.34 -32.72 -29.78
C ARG A 109 8.38 -32.39 -30.85
N PHE A 110 9.51 -33.12 -30.84
CA PHE A 110 10.65 -32.86 -31.74
C PHE A 110 11.10 -31.38 -31.78
N GLY A 111 10.96 -30.65 -30.66
CA GLY A 111 11.34 -29.24 -30.56
C GLY A 111 10.25 -28.22 -30.95
N GLN A 112 9.12 -28.66 -31.49
CA GLN A 112 7.96 -27.80 -31.74
C GLN A 112 6.96 -27.88 -30.58
N PHE A 113 6.24 -26.80 -30.31
CA PHE A 113 5.19 -26.79 -29.29
C PHE A 113 3.97 -27.62 -29.74
N TYR A 114 3.51 -28.54 -28.90
CA TYR A 114 2.40 -29.45 -29.20
C TYR A 114 1.13 -29.09 -28.42
N ARG A 115 1.23 -29.03 -27.08
CA ARG A 115 0.09 -28.74 -26.21
C ARG A 115 0.54 -28.20 -24.86
N ALA A 116 -0.33 -27.41 -24.23
CA ALA A 116 -0.26 -27.10 -22.81
C ALA A 116 -1.16 -28.08 -22.04
N VAL A 117 -0.72 -28.50 -20.85
CA VAL A 117 -1.41 -29.48 -20.02
C VAL A 117 -1.54 -28.98 -18.59
N ASP A 118 -2.73 -29.19 -18.04
CA ASP A 118 -3.08 -28.84 -16.66
C ASP A 118 -2.35 -29.72 -15.62
N PRO A 119 -2.32 -29.29 -14.35
CA PRO A 119 -1.80 -30.08 -13.24
C PRO A 119 -2.42 -31.48 -13.17
N GLY A 120 -1.59 -32.50 -12.93
CA GLY A 120 -2.05 -33.88 -12.85
C GLY A 120 -1.06 -34.88 -13.45
N LEU A 121 -1.52 -36.13 -13.60
CA LEU A 121 -0.74 -37.18 -14.24
C LEU A 121 -0.92 -37.11 -15.75
N VAL A 122 0.15 -36.80 -16.48
CA VAL A 122 0.12 -36.61 -17.92
C VAL A 122 0.92 -37.72 -18.60
N LYS A 123 0.30 -38.38 -19.58
CA LYS A 123 1.00 -39.33 -20.46
C LYS A 123 1.78 -38.57 -21.53
N ILE A 124 3.06 -38.87 -21.63
CA ILE A 124 4.02 -38.22 -22.53
C ILE A 124 4.82 -39.31 -23.23
N ASN A 125 5.06 -39.15 -24.53
CA ASN A 125 5.92 -40.07 -25.26
C ASN A 125 7.39 -39.84 -24.87
N PRO A 126 8.08 -40.80 -24.24
CA PRO A 126 9.44 -40.59 -23.72
C PRO A 126 10.49 -40.33 -24.80
N PHE A 127 10.25 -40.71 -26.06
CA PHE A 127 11.22 -40.56 -27.15
C PHE A 127 10.99 -39.30 -28.00
N SER A 128 9.74 -38.95 -28.29
CA SER A 128 9.42 -37.81 -29.18
C SER A 128 9.04 -36.54 -28.44
N GLU A 129 8.56 -36.64 -27.20
CA GLU A 129 8.02 -35.52 -26.44
C GLU A 129 8.89 -35.13 -25.24
N ARG A 130 9.01 -33.84 -25.00
CA ARG A 130 9.63 -33.26 -23.79
C ARG A 130 8.66 -32.31 -23.12
N MET A 131 8.59 -32.38 -21.80
CA MET A 131 7.75 -31.50 -20.99
C MET A 131 8.62 -30.50 -20.24
N ASN A 132 8.30 -29.22 -20.37
CA ASN A 132 8.82 -28.15 -19.52
C ASN A 132 7.68 -27.67 -18.60
N THR A 133 7.96 -27.48 -17.32
CA THR A 133 6.97 -27.03 -16.34
C THR A 133 7.19 -25.58 -15.99
N VAL A 134 6.17 -24.75 -16.17
CA VAL A 134 6.20 -23.32 -15.84
C VAL A 134 5.35 -23.08 -14.59
N ASN A 135 5.89 -22.33 -13.63
CA ASN A 135 5.16 -21.96 -12.42
C ASN A 135 4.28 -20.72 -12.69
N VAL A 136 2.96 -20.87 -12.54
CA VAL A 136 1.97 -19.79 -12.72
C VAL A 136 1.57 -19.11 -11.41
N GLN A 137 2.07 -19.58 -10.28
CA GLN A 137 1.83 -18.97 -8.97
C GLN A 137 2.44 -17.57 -8.91
N ILE A 138 1.88 -16.73 -8.03
CA ILE A 138 2.45 -15.45 -7.66
C ILE A 138 3.84 -15.68 -7.08
N GLN A 139 4.83 -15.04 -7.69
CA GLN A 139 6.23 -15.11 -7.33
C GLN A 139 6.71 -13.74 -6.91
N VAL A 140 7.63 -13.76 -5.95
CA VAL A 140 8.30 -12.57 -5.44
C VAL A 140 9.76 -12.65 -5.89
N VAL A 141 10.24 -11.58 -6.50
CA VAL A 141 11.65 -11.44 -6.90
C VAL A 141 12.18 -10.11 -6.40
N GLU A 142 13.29 -10.18 -5.69
CA GLU A 142 13.98 -9.02 -5.14
C GLU A 142 14.90 -8.42 -6.21
N LEU A 143 14.90 -7.09 -6.28
CA LEU A 143 15.84 -6.34 -7.09
C LEU A 143 17.10 -6.07 -6.25
N PRO A 144 18.30 -6.35 -6.78
CA PRO A 144 19.53 -6.04 -6.07
C PRO A 144 19.72 -4.53 -5.94
N ASN A 145 20.41 -4.13 -4.86
CA ASN A 145 20.66 -2.73 -4.52
C ASN A 145 21.34 -1.97 -5.66
N GLN A 146 20.77 -0.83 -6.03
CA GLN A 146 21.31 0.04 -7.08
C GLN A 146 21.67 1.41 -6.54
N SER A 147 22.87 1.89 -6.86
CA SER A 147 23.24 3.29 -6.63
C SER A 147 22.80 4.15 -7.81
N VAL A 148 21.93 5.12 -7.55
CA VAL A 148 21.35 6.01 -8.56
C VAL A 148 21.47 7.46 -8.09
N LEU A 149 21.70 8.35 -9.06
CA LEU A 149 21.71 9.79 -8.84
C LEU A 149 20.29 10.33 -9.05
N THR A 150 19.74 11.03 -8.06
CA THR A 150 18.44 11.69 -8.18
C THR A 150 18.55 13.00 -8.97
N LYS A 151 17.41 13.61 -9.30
CA LYS A 151 17.34 14.93 -9.97
C LYS A 151 18.04 16.05 -9.18
N ASP A 152 18.13 15.91 -7.86
CA ASP A 152 18.82 16.86 -6.97
C ASP A 152 20.34 16.60 -6.89
N ASN A 153 20.88 15.73 -7.75
CA ASN A 153 22.29 15.35 -7.78
C ASN A 153 22.77 14.68 -6.49
N LEU A 154 21.89 13.94 -5.82
CA LEU A 154 22.19 13.16 -4.62
C LEU A 154 22.29 11.68 -4.96
N THR A 155 23.36 11.02 -4.50
CA THR A 155 23.53 9.58 -4.68
C THR A 155 22.79 8.83 -3.58
N VAL A 156 21.85 7.98 -3.98
CA VAL A 156 21.09 7.10 -3.08
C VAL A 156 21.19 5.65 -3.53
N GLN A 157 21.05 4.73 -2.58
CA GLN A 157 20.90 3.31 -2.89
C GLN A 157 19.44 2.91 -2.70
N VAL A 158 18.85 2.26 -3.69
CA VAL A 158 17.45 1.84 -3.65
C VAL A 158 17.33 0.33 -3.81
N GLU A 159 16.48 -0.25 -2.98
CA GLU A 159 16.05 -1.64 -3.06
C GLU A 159 14.54 -1.69 -3.34
N ALA A 160 14.12 -2.69 -4.11
CA ALA A 160 12.72 -2.89 -4.45
C ALA A 160 12.41 -4.37 -4.68
N VAL A 161 11.13 -4.72 -4.66
CA VAL A 161 10.64 -6.08 -4.85
C VAL A 161 9.51 -6.08 -5.87
N ILE A 162 9.52 -7.08 -6.75
CA ILE A 162 8.51 -7.27 -7.77
C ILE A 162 7.67 -8.48 -7.41
N ILE A 163 6.35 -8.29 -7.41
CA ILE A 163 5.37 -9.36 -7.27
C ILE A 163 4.75 -9.57 -8.65
N TYR A 164 4.89 -10.77 -9.21
CA TYR A 164 4.38 -11.08 -10.55
C TYR A 164 3.87 -12.51 -10.64
N HIS A 165 3.05 -12.78 -11.64
CA HIS A 165 2.65 -14.13 -12.02
C HIS A 165 2.62 -14.29 -13.53
N ILE A 166 2.60 -15.54 -14.00
CA ILE A 166 2.61 -15.85 -15.43
C ILE A 166 1.16 -16.07 -15.89
N ILE A 167 0.66 -15.19 -16.76
CA ILE A 167 -0.67 -15.34 -17.38
C ILE A 167 -0.60 -16.30 -18.57
N ASN A 168 0.44 -16.19 -19.40
CA ASN A 168 0.58 -17.02 -20.59
C ASN A 168 1.86 -17.86 -20.52
N PRO A 169 1.77 -19.14 -20.10
CA PRO A 169 2.95 -19.98 -19.92
C PRO A 169 3.68 -20.26 -21.24
N TYR A 170 2.98 -20.30 -22.38
CA TYR A 170 3.60 -20.47 -23.69
C TYR A 170 4.52 -19.28 -24.04
N LYS A 171 4.00 -18.05 -23.94
CA LYS A 171 4.81 -16.84 -24.19
C LYS A 171 5.97 -16.73 -23.20
N ALA A 172 5.75 -17.08 -21.94
CA ALA A 172 6.79 -17.02 -20.92
C ALA A 172 7.92 -18.03 -21.17
N ALA A 173 7.60 -19.26 -21.60
CA ALA A 173 8.61 -20.29 -21.82
C ALA A 173 9.38 -20.15 -23.14
N PHE A 174 8.73 -19.67 -24.21
CA PHE A 174 9.33 -19.61 -25.55
C PHE A 174 9.64 -18.19 -26.03
N GLY A 175 9.08 -17.16 -25.40
CA GLY A 175 9.33 -15.76 -25.76
C GLY A 175 10.59 -15.18 -25.14
N VAL A 176 11.00 -15.66 -23.96
CA VAL A 176 12.20 -15.19 -23.24
C VAL A 176 12.95 -16.39 -22.66
N ALA A 177 14.28 -16.40 -22.78
CA ALA A 177 15.11 -17.49 -22.28
C ALA A 177 15.02 -17.66 -20.75
N ASP A 178 15.10 -16.56 -20.01
CA ASP A 178 14.89 -16.51 -18.56
C ASP A 178 14.05 -15.29 -18.20
N VAL A 179 12.77 -15.55 -17.92
CA VAL A 179 11.78 -14.52 -17.57
C VAL A 179 12.17 -13.77 -16.30
N ARG A 180 12.70 -14.48 -15.30
CA ARG A 180 13.06 -13.87 -14.00
C ARG A 180 14.21 -12.90 -14.19
N LYS A 181 15.26 -13.33 -14.90
CA LYS A 181 16.41 -12.49 -15.17
C LYS A 181 16.05 -11.26 -16.02
N ALA A 182 15.29 -11.46 -17.09
CA ALA A 182 14.85 -10.38 -17.97
C ALA A 182 13.97 -9.36 -17.23
N LEU A 183 13.08 -9.84 -16.34
CA LEU A 183 12.24 -8.97 -15.51
C LEU A 183 13.08 -8.11 -14.56
N VAL A 184 14.07 -8.71 -13.89
CA VAL A 184 15.00 -8.00 -12.99
C VAL A 184 15.77 -6.93 -13.77
N GLU A 185 16.38 -7.27 -14.89
CA GLU A 185 17.15 -6.32 -15.71
C GLU A 185 16.28 -5.16 -16.24
N ARG A 186 15.06 -5.49 -16.68
CA ARG A 186 14.11 -4.49 -17.16
C ARG A 186 13.68 -3.54 -16.05
N ALA A 187 13.26 -4.08 -14.91
CA ALA A 187 12.80 -3.29 -13.78
C ALA A 187 13.91 -2.44 -13.18
N GLN A 188 15.15 -2.94 -13.12
CA GLN A 188 16.32 -2.13 -12.73
C GLN A 188 16.53 -0.91 -13.63
N THR A 189 16.42 -1.11 -14.95
CA THR A 189 16.58 -0.03 -15.92
C THR A 189 15.48 1.02 -15.75
N THR A 190 14.23 0.59 -15.58
CA THR A 190 13.10 1.49 -15.33
C THR A 190 13.23 2.22 -14.00
N LEU A 191 13.62 1.51 -12.93
CA LEU A 191 13.83 2.06 -11.59
C LEU A 191 14.87 3.20 -11.64
N ARG A 192 15.99 2.98 -12.34
CA ARG A 192 17.03 3.99 -12.53
C ARG A 192 16.53 5.24 -13.27
N ASP A 193 15.75 5.05 -14.32
CA ASP A 193 15.23 6.13 -15.16
C ASP A 193 14.24 7.01 -14.38
N VAL A 194 13.25 6.39 -13.72
CA VAL A 194 12.24 7.10 -12.93
C VAL A 194 12.87 7.81 -11.73
N ILE A 195 13.77 7.16 -10.99
CA ILE A 195 14.47 7.78 -9.86
C ILE A 195 15.34 8.96 -10.31
N GLY A 196 16.00 8.85 -11.47
CA GLY A 196 16.81 9.93 -12.03
C GLY A 196 15.99 11.19 -12.37
N GLY A 197 14.72 11.02 -12.74
CA GLY A 197 13.79 12.12 -13.00
C GLY A 197 13.14 12.75 -11.76
N ARG A 198 13.30 12.15 -10.58
CA ARG A 198 12.60 12.53 -9.34
C ARG A 198 13.55 13.13 -8.30
N ASN A 199 13.00 14.01 -7.47
CA ASN A 199 13.69 14.60 -6.34
C ASN A 199 13.72 13.62 -5.16
N LEU A 200 14.73 13.72 -4.29
CA LEU A 200 14.87 12.82 -3.13
C LEU A 200 13.64 12.89 -2.20
N GLN A 201 13.13 14.10 -1.97
CA GLN A 201 11.98 14.31 -1.09
C GLN A 201 10.71 13.61 -1.64
N SER A 202 10.49 13.63 -2.94
CA SER A 202 9.35 12.95 -3.58
C SER A 202 9.47 11.43 -3.44
N LEU A 203 10.67 10.86 -3.59
CA LEU A 203 10.90 9.43 -3.38
C LEU A 203 10.58 8.96 -1.95
N LEU A 204 10.76 9.84 -0.96
CA LEU A 204 10.46 9.56 0.45
C LEU A 204 8.99 9.78 0.82
N THR A 205 8.34 10.77 0.19
CA THR A 205 6.98 11.21 0.55
C THR A 205 5.90 10.52 -0.30
N GLU A 206 6.17 10.30 -1.58
CA GLU A 206 5.23 9.81 -2.60
C GLU A 206 5.70 8.43 -3.12
N ARG A 207 6.13 7.55 -2.22
CA ARG A 207 6.72 6.24 -2.61
C ARG A 207 5.75 5.40 -3.43
N GLU A 208 4.46 5.44 -3.10
CA GLU A 208 3.42 4.67 -3.77
C GLU A 208 3.18 5.16 -5.20
N ALA A 209 3.21 6.48 -5.41
CA ALA A 209 3.06 7.07 -6.74
C ALA A 209 4.23 6.72 -7.65
N VAL A 210 5.46 6.78 -7.12
CA VAL A 210 6.67 6.38 -7.85
C VAL A 210 6.66 4.88 -8.16
N ALA A 211 6.22 4.05 -7.22
CA ALA A 211 6.09 2.61 -7.42
C ALA A 211 5.08 2.27 -8.53
N SER A 212 3.92 2.93 -8.53
CA SER A 212 2.88 2.78 -9.57
C SER A 212 3.39 3.17 -10.96
N GLU A 213 4.16 4.26 -11.06
CA GLU A 213 4.76 4.69 -12.34
C GLU A 213 5.76 3.65 -12.87
N ILE A 214 6.60 3.09 -12.00
CA ILE A 214 7.55 2.03 -12.38
C ILE A 214 6.80 0.76 -12.80
N GLU A 215 5.72 0.42 -12.11
CA GLU A 215 4.86 -0.72 -12.43
C GLU A 215 4.29 -0.61 -13.84
N GLU A 216 3.66 0.51 -14.19
CA GLU A 216 3.08 0.74 -15.52
C GLU A 216 4.13 0.59 -16.64
N LEU A 217 5.33 1.17 -16.44
CA LEU A 217 6.42 1.13 -17.41
C LEU A 217 7.06 -0.26 -17.57
N VAL A 218 7.03 -1.08 -16.51
CA VAL A 218 7.49 -2.47 -16.56
C VAL A 218 6.41 -3.34 -17.20
N GLU A 219 5.14 -3.19 -16.79
CA GLU A 219 4.02 -4.00 -17.25
C GLU A 219 3.86 -3.94 -18.78
N ALA A 220 3.94 -2.73 -19.37
CA ALA A 220 3.80 -2.51 -20.80
C ALA A 220 4.76 -3.37 -21.67
N ILE A 221 5.87 -3.83 -21.10
CA ILE A 221 6.84 -4.69 -21.79
C ILE A 221 6.68 -6.15 -21.38
N THR A 222 6.43 -6.43 -20.09
CA THR A 222 6.29 -7.80 -19.58
C THR A 222 5.05 -8.51 -20.11
N GLU A 223 4.01 -7.75 -20.49
CA GLU A 223 2.81 -8.31 -21.12
C GLU A 223 3.16 -9.06 -22.42
N ARG A 224 4.15 -8.60 -23.19
CA ARG A 224 4.63 -9.28 -24.40
C ARG A 224 5.26 -10.64 -24.08
N TRP A 225 5.82 -10.79 -22.89
CA TRP A 225 6.41 -12.03 -22.40
C TRP A 225 5.36 -12.96 -21.75
N GLY A 226 4.11 -12.53 -21.61
CA GLY A 226 3.06 -13.31 -20.94
C GLY A 226 3.14 -13.25 -19.41
N VAL A 227 3.77 -12.21 -18.87
CA VAL A 227 3.95 -11.98 -17.43
C VAL A 227 3.15 -10.75 -17.02
N LYS A 228 2.35 -10.89 -15.96
CA LYS A 228 1.64 -9.78 -15.33
C LYS A 228 2.33 -9.44 -14.02
N VAL A 229 2.69 -8.18 -13.89
CA VAL A 229 3.16 -7.61 -12.63
C VAL A 229 1.92 -7.26 -11.82
N GLU A 230 1.87 -7.71 -10.57
CA GLU A 230 0.78 -7.42 -9.65
C GLU A 230 1.04 -6.12 -8.90
N ASN A 231 2.28 -5.96 -8.42
CA ASN A 231 2.72 -4.78 -7.70
C ASN A 231 4.26 -4.71 -7.73
N ILE A 232 4.79 -3.49 -7.72
CA ILE A 232 6.19 -3.21 -7.41
C ILE A 232 6.25 -2.46 -6.08
N LEU A 233 7.05 -2.94 -5.14
CA LEU A 233 7.20 -2.35 -3.82
C LEU A 233 8.60 -1.78 -3.66
N LEU A 234 8.70 -0.48 -3.39
CA LEU A 234 9.95 0.15 -2.96
C LEU A 234 10.21 -0.25 -1.50
N LYS A 235 11.35 -0.88 -1.20
CA LYS A 235 11.73 -1.25 0.17
C LYS A 235 12.23 -0.01 0.91
N ASP A 236 13.54 0.24 0.83
CA ASP A 236 14.20 1.34 1.52
C ASP A 236 15.09 2.12 0.54
N VAL A 237 15.17 3.44 0.78
CA VAL A 237 16.11 4.35 0.13
C VAL A 237 17.22 4.65 1.12
N LEU A 238 18.37 4.02 0.94
CA LEU A 238 19.54 4.20 1.80
C LEU A 238 20.32 5.43 1.31
N ILE A 239 20.42 6.42 2.19
CA ILE A 239 21.19 7.65 1.99
C ILE A 239 22.55 7.47 2.67
N PRO A 240 23.67 7.87 2.06
CA PRO A 240 24.97 7.87 2.74
C PRO A 240 24.92 8.64 4.07
N PRO A 241 25.57 8.15 5.14
CA PRO A 241 25.43 8.71 6.48
C PRO A 241 25.91 10.18 6.59
N GLU A 242 26.91 10.54 5.80
CA GLU A 242 27.43 11.92 5.71
C GLU A 242 26.37 12.90 5.18
N LEU A 243 25.66 12.52 4.11
CA LEU A 243 24.58 13.30 3.53
C LEU A 243 23.36 13.33 4.46
N GLN A 244 23.04 12.21 5.10
CA GLN A 244 21.93 12.13 6.06
C GLN A 244 22.14 13.10 7.23
N ALA A 245 23.35 13.18 7.79
CA ALA A 245 23.66 14.12 8.87
C ALA A 245 23.50 15.58 8.42
N SER A 246 23.99 15.90 7.22
CA SER A 246 23.88 17.25 6.63
C SER A 246 22.43 17.66 6.37
N LEU A 247 21.63 16.77 5.76
CA LEU A 247 20.21 16.99 5.52
C LEU A 247 19.42 17.12 6.83
N SER A 248 19.74 16.29 7.83
CA SER A 248 19.09 16.36 9.15
C SER A 248 19.39 17.69 9.85
N SER A 249 20.64 18.14 9.80
CA SER A 249 21.05 19.45 10.32
C SER A 249 20.32 20.59 9.59
N ALA A 250 20.33 20.59 8.26
CA ALA A 250 19.66 21.60 7.45
C ALA A 250 18.14 21.64 7.70
N ALA A 251 17.49 20.48 7.80
CA ALA A 251 16.07 20.37 8.11
C ALA A 251 15.75 20.89 9.52
N GLN A 252 16.60 20.61 10.51
CA GLN A 252 16.44 21.13 11.86
C GLN A 252 16.59 22.65 11.90
N GLN A 253 17.59 23.22 11.21
CA GLN A 253 17.74 24.67 11.10
C GLN A 253 16.55 25.32 10.41
N ARG A 254 16.03 24.71 9.33
CA ARG A 254 14.82 25.19 8.65
C ARG A 254 13.60 25.18 9.58
N ARG A 255 13.37 24.07 10.29
CA ARG A 255 12.27 23.96 11.28
C ARG A 255 12.40 24.98 12.40
N LEU A 256 13.61 25.21 12.92
CA LEU A 256 13.86 26.23 13.95
C LEU A 256 13.64 27.65 13.41
N GLY A 257 14.03 27.92 12.17
CA GLY A 257 13.77 29.18 11.48
C GLY A 257 12.27 29.43 11.31
N GLU A 258 11.54 28.45 10.78
CA GLU A 258 10.08 28.50 10.61
C GLU A 258 9.37 28.69 11.95
N ALA A 259 9.78 27.95 12.98
CA ALA A 259 9.23 28.10 14.33
C ALA A 259 9.44 29.51 14.91
N LYS A 260 10.61 30.13 14.68
CA LYS A 260 10.89 31.50 15.12
C LYS A 260 10.01 32.53 14.40
N VAL A 261 9.79 32.36 13.10
CA VAL A 261 8.90 33.26 12.33
C VAL A 261 7.47 33.12 12.82
N ILE A 262 6.99 31.89 13.03
CA ILE A 262 5.65 31.63 13.57
C ILE A 262 5.51 32.23 14.97
N ALA A 263 6.51 32.08 15.84
CA ALA A 263 6.50 32.65 17.19
C ALA A 263 6.47 34.19 17.16
N ALA A 264 7.30 34.82 16.33
CA ALA A 264 7.32 36.28 16.18
C ALA A 264 5.97 36.81 15.65
N GLN A 265 5.37 36.12 14.68
CA GLN A 265 4.05 36.47 14.17
C GLN A 265 2.97 36.30 15.25
N ALA A 266 3.01 35.20 16.00
CA ALA A 266 2.09 34.95 17.11
C ALA A 266 2.22 36.00 18.23
N GLU A 267 3.42 36.49 18.52
CA GLU A 267 3.65 37.58 19.48
C GLU A 267 3.00 38.89 19.03
N VAL A 268 3.17 39.26 17.75
CA VAL A 268 2.56 40.46 17.17
C VAL A 268 1.03 40.35 17.19
N ASP A 269 0.48 39.20 16.78
CA ASP A 269 -0.96 38.95 16.78
C ASP A 269 -1.53 38.96 18.20
N SER A 270 -0.81 38.38 19.16
CA SER A 270 -1.19 38.42 20.59
C SER A 270 -1.19 39.84 21.13
N ALA A 271 -0.16 40.64 20.83
CA ALA A 271 -0.08 42.04 21.25
C ALA A 271 -1.21 42.88 20.66
N ARG A 272 -1.60 42.62 19.40
CA ARG A 272 -2.73 43.27 18.74
C ARG A 272 -4.06 42.95 19.44
N LEU A 273 -4.32 41.68 19.72
CA LEU A 273 -5.53 41.25 20.43
C LEU A 273 -5.59 41.82 21.86
N MET A 274 -4.46 41.87 22.56
CA MET A 274 -4.39 42.49 23.89
C MET A 274 -4.71 43.99 23.86
N ARG A 275 -4.23 44.71 22.83
CA ARG A 275 -4.54 46.13 22.66
C ARG A 275 -6.03 46.35 22.40
N GLU A 276 -6.63 45.57 21.50
CA GLU A 276 -8.07 45.64 21.22
C GLU A 276 -8.91 45.33 22.47
N ALA A 277 -8.52 44.31 23.24
CA ALA A 277 -9.15 44.01 24.52
C ALA A 277 -8.98 45.17 25.53
N ALA A 278 -7.82 45.81 25.59
CA ALA A 278 -7.59 46.97 26.46
C ALA A 278 -8.46 48.17 26.06
N ASP A 279 -8.61 48.43 24.76
CA ASP A 279 -9.47 49.50 24.24
C ASP A 279 -10.94 49.26 24.62
N ILE A 280 -11.44 48.02 24.49
CA ILE A 280 -12.79 47.62 24.93
C ILE A 280 -12.95 47.79 26.46
N LEU A 281 -11.94 47.39 27.22
CA LEU A 281 -11.93 47.46 28.68
C LEU A 281 -11.67 48.87 29.23
N SER A 282 -11.31 49.85 28.40
CA SER A 282 -11.02 51.22 28.82
C SER A 282 -12.25 52.00 29.33
N SER A 283 -13.46 51.48 29.10
CA SER A 283 -14.68 52.08 29.64
C SER A 283 -14.71 51.98 31.19
N SER A 284 -15.07 53.09 31.85
CA SER A 284 -15.10 53.19 33.32
C SER A 284 -15.94 52.09 33.98
N ALA A 285 -17.03 51.67 33.33
CA ALA A 285 -17.89 50.58 33.80
C ALA A 285 -17.22 49.19 33.71
N ALA A 286 -16.45 48.90 32.65
CA ALA A 286 -15.75 47.63 32.49
C ALA A 286 -14.62 47.45 33.52
N ILE A 287 -13.89 48.53 33.84
CA ILE A 287 -12.84 48.52 34.86
C ILE A 287 -13.44 48.21 36.24
N GLN A 288 -14.59 48.81 36.58
CA GLN A 288 -15.27 48.55 37.85
C GLN A 288 -15.74 47.11 37.98
N ILE A 289 -16.35 46.54 36.94
CA ILE A 289 -16.78 45.13 36.94
C ILE A 289 -15.56 44.21 37.15
N ARG A 290 -14.45 44.46 36.46
CA ARG A 290 -13.24 43.65 36.59
C ARG A 290 -12.58 43.77 37.96
N GLN A 291 -12.62 44.96 38.58
CA GLN A 291 -12.20 45.13 39.99
C GLN A 291 -13.07 44.32 40.94
N LEU A 292 -14.39 44.29 40.74
CA LEU A 292 -15.30 43.48 41.55
C LEU A 292 -15.06 41.97 41.34
N GLU A 293 -14.83 41.52 40.11
CA GLU A 293 -14.46 40.12 39.81
C GLU A 293 -13.11 39.74 40.45
N ALA A 294 -12.11 40.62 40.38
CA ALA A 294 -10.81 40.40 41.03
C ALA A 294 -10.95 40.32 42.55
N LEU A 295 -11.73 41.21 43.17
CA LEU A 295 -12.05 41.15 44.59
C LEU A 295 -12.79 39.86 44.96
N GLN A 296 -13.72 39.40 44.13
CA GLN A 296 -14.43 38.14 44.34
C GLN A 296 -13.51 36.92 44.21
N SER A 297 -12.59 36.93 43.25
CA SER A 297 -11.53 35.90 43.08
C SER A 297 -10.60 35.84 44.30
N MET A 298 -10.14 37.00 44.77
CA MET A 298 -9.29 37.09 45.96
C MET A 298 -10.04 36.67 47.23
N ALA A 299 -11.33 37.01 47.35
CA ALA A 299 -12.17 36.59 48.46
C ALA A 299 -12.44 35.07 48.49
N LYS A 300 -12.32 34.37 47.35
CA LYS A 300 -12.44 32.91 47.27
C LYS A 300 -11.17 32.17 47.71
N THR A 301 -10.02 32.84 47.75
CA THR A 301 -8.74 32.23 48.17
C THR A 301 -8.59 32.34 49.69
N ALA A 302 -8.64 31.21 50.40
CA ALA A 302 -8.64 31.19 51.87
C ALA A 302 -7.34 31.79 52.46
N GLY A 303 -7.46 32.88 53.25
CA GLY A 303 -6.37 33.45 54.04
C GLY A 303 -5.98 34.92 53.75
N SER A 304 -6.57 35.56 52.75
CA SER A 304 -6.26 36.96 52.38
C SER A 304 -7.15 37.98 53.13
N LYS A 305 -6.56 38.84 53.97
CA LYS A 305 -7.24 40.04 54.51
C LYS A 305 -7.19 41.15 53.46
N VAL A 306 -8.32 41.40 52.79
CA VAL A 306 -8.46 42.48 51.80
C VAL A 306 -8.79 43.79 52.50
N ILE A 307 -7.88 44.78 52.45
CA ILE A 307 -8.08 46.11 53.01
C ILE A 307 -8.55 47.05 51.91
N PHE A 308 -9.72 47.65 52.08
CA PHE A 308 -10.26 48.65 51.16
C PHE A 308 -9.59 50.00 51.38
N VAL A 309 -8.86 50.49 50.38
CA VAL A 309 -8.37 51.86 50.35
C VAL A 309 -9.12 52.63 49.25
N PRO A 310 -9.97 53.62 49.61
CA PRO A 310 -10.67 54.42 48.61
C PRO A 310 -9.69 55.30 47.82
N MET A 311 -9.88 55.37 46.50
CA MET A 311 -8.97 56.03 45.55
C MET A 311 -8.88 57.57 45.66
N ASN A 312 -9.43 58.18 46.71
CA ASN A 312 -9.46 59.64 46.86
C ASN A 312 -8.27 60.22 47.64
N LEU A 313 -7.28 59.42 48.04
CA LEU A 313 -6.17 59.90 48.87
C LEU A 313 -4.91 60.36 48.10
N PHE A 314 -4.84 60.18 46.77
CA PHE A 314 -3.67 60.56 45.98
C PHE A 314 -3.80 61.91 45.23
N GLY A 315 -4.89 62.66 45.46
CA GLY A 315 -5.14 63.98 44.88
C GLY A 315 -4.97 65.09 45.92
N GLY A 316 -3.73 65.45 46.28
CA GLY A 316 -3.50 66.60 47.16
C GLY A 316 -2.06 66.77 47.61
N GLY A 317 -1.23 67.43 46.80
CA GLY A 317 0.14 67.80 47.17
C GLY A 317 0.84 68.58 46.07
N GLN A 318 0.55 69.88 45.99
CA GLN A 318 1.16 70.84 45.08
C GLN A 318 2.52 71.32 45.60
N GLY A 319 3.56 71.25 44.76
CA GLY A 319 4.74 72.14 44.79
C GLY A 319 6.06 71.56 45.30
N GLY A 320 7.10 71.57 44.47
CA GLY A 320 8.49 71.42 44.91
C GLY A 320 9.40 70.77 43.88
N ALA A 321 10.29 71.56 43.28
CA ALA A 321 11.30 71.15 42.33
C ALA A 321 12.44 70.32 42.97
N GLY A 322 13.04 69.43 42.17
CA GLY A 322 14.44 69.05 42.30
C GLY A 322 14.74 67.78 43.10
N ASP A 323 15.51 66.92 42.42
CA ASP A 323 16.52 65.99 42.95
C ASP A 323 16.20 64.48 42.99
N ASN A 324 17.24 63.75 42.58
CA ASN A 324 17.34 62.33 42.32
C ASN A 324 16.94 61.45 43.52
N GLY A 325 16.01 60.51 43.29
CA GLY A 325 15.64 59.50 44.28
C GLY A 325 15.99 58.09 43.81
N LEU A 326 17.21 57.63 44.13
CA LEU A 326 17.48 56.20 44.31
C LEU A 326 16.47 55.64 45.31
N ILE A 327 15.54 54.82 44.84
CA ILE A 327 14.59 54.13 45.70
C ILE A 327 15.34 52.98 46.37
N ASN A 328 15.79 53.26 47.59
CA ASN A 328 16.51 52.33 48.45
C ASN A 328 15.59 51.18 48.85
N ASN A 329 15.95 49.94 48.47
CA ASN A 329 15.15 48.72 48.59
C ASN A 329 15.08 48.16 50.03
N THR A 330 15.11 49.04 51.04
CA THR A 330 15.28 48.65 52.46
C THR A 330 13.95 48.64 53.24
N ALA A 331 12.89 49.28 52.75
CA ALA A 331 11.61 49.35 53.46
C ALA A 331 10.67 48.14 53.22
N MET A 332 10.85 47.37 52.14
CA MET A 332 10.01 46.20 51.84
C MET A 332 10.44 44.91 52.55
N MET A 333 11.69 44.81 53.00
CA MET A 333 12.20 43.60 53.67
C MET A 333 11.84 43.49 55.16
N SER A 334 11.45 44.59 55.81
CA SER A 334 11.13 44.60 57.25
C SER A 334 9.71 44.12 57.59
N ALA A 335 8.83 43.92 56.60
CA ALA A 335 7.45 43.46 56.83
C ALA A 335 7.24 41.95 56.62
N LEU A 336 8.29 41.21 56.23
CA LEU A 336 8.22 39.75 55.99
C LEU A 336 8.87 38.91 57.11
N ALA A 337 9.40 39.52 58.16
CA ALA A 337 9.92 38.80 59.32
C ALA A 337 8.84 38.62 60.41
N GLY A 338 8.02 37.57 60.28
CA GLY A 338 7.20 37.05 61.37
C GLY A 338 8.06 36.25 62.37
N PRO A 339 7.63 36.10 63.65
CA PRO A 339 8.48 35.57 64.71
C PRO A 339 8.72 34.06 64.58
N SER A 340 9.99 33.65 64.65
CA SER A 340 10.42 32.27 64.84
C SER A 340 9.88 31.72 66.17
N ARG A 341 9.22 30.55 66.11
CA ARG A 341 8.97 29.68 67.27
C ARG A 341 9.99 28.55 67.24
N GLU A 342 10.81 28.46 68.28
CA GLU A 342 11.68 27.31 68.57
C GLU A 342 10.84 26.06 68.90
N ILE A 343 11.33 24.90 68.45
CA ILE A 343 11.98 23.92 69.34
C ILE A 343 13.35 23.62 68.73
#